data_AF-A0A957V6I6-F1
#
_entry.id   AF-A0A957V6I6-F1
#
_cell.length_a   1.000
_cell.length_b   1.000
_cell.length_c   1.000
_cell.angle_alpha   90.00
_cell.angle_beta   90.00
_cell.angle_gamma   90.00
#
_symmetry.space_group_name_H-M   'P 1'
#
loop_
_entity.id
_entity.type
_entity.pdbx_description
1 polymer ?
#
loop_
_entity_poly.entity_id
_entity_poly.type
_entity_poly.pdbx_seq_one_letter_code
_entity_poly.pdbx_strand_id
1 'polypeptide(L)'
;VPVSLADDQAVFVSVNDITARREAEQALVQAKDVAESAARAKDEFLAVMSHELRTPLNSIMGLSEALLEEVYGPLTERQQRSLRMIAAGGGRLSEIVSDVLDLSRLEAGAIELA
;
A
#
# COMPACT_ATOMS: atom_id res chain seq x y z
N VAL A 1 44.86 31.35 8.15
CA VAL A 1 46.05 32.14 8.57
C VAL A 1 46.98 32.22 7.38
N PRO A 2 47.49 33.39 6.96
CA PRO A 2 48.36 33.48 5.78
C PRO A 2 49.75 32.95 6.14
N VAL A 3 50.31 32.10 5.28
CA VAL A 3 51.68 31.57 5.41
C VAL A 3 52.48 32.11 4.23
N SER A 4 53.52 32.89 4.50
CA SER A 4 54.46 33.36 3.47
C SER A 4 55.56 32.33 3.29
N LEU A 5 55.74 31.83 2.07
CA LEU A 5 56.77 30.88 1.71
C LEU A 5 57.85 31.62 0.91
N ALA A 6 59.06 31.66 1.45
CA ALA A 6 60.24 32.16 0.72
C ALA A 6 60.86 30.98 -0.05
N ASP A 7 60.86 31.07 -1.38
CA ASP A 7 61.65 30.30 -2.35
C ASP A 7 61.75 28.77 -2.19
N ASP A 8 60.71 28.10 -1.68
CA ASP A 8 60.56 26.64 -1.81
C ASP A 8 59.09 26.28 -2.04
N GLN A 9 58.83 25.33 -2.95
CA GLN A 9 57.47 24.85 -3.21
C GLN A 9 56.92 24.16 -1.96
N ALA A 10 55.81 24.65 -1.43
CA ALA A 10 55.10 23.99 -0.33
C ALA A 10 53.70 23.54 -0.72
N VAL A 11 53.31 22.41 -0.15
CA VAL A 11 51.99 21.82 -0.29
C VAL A 11 51.21 22.09 0.99
N PHE A 12 50.07 22.77 0.85
CA PHE A 12 49.10 22.90 1.93
C PHE A 12 48.11 21.73 1.86
N VAL A 13 48.01 20.97 2.95
CA VAL A 13 47.03 19.90 3.11
C VAL A 13 46.08 20.26 4.25
N SER A 14 44.78 20.21 3.98
CA SER A 14 43.74 20.29 5.01
C SER A 14 42.99 18.97 5.03
N VAL A 15 42.76 18.45 6.23
CA VAL A 15 41.96 17.25 6.48
C VAL A 15 40.74 17.69 7.28
N ASN A 16 39.56 17.33 6.81
CA ASN A 16 38.31 17.50 7.54
C ASN A 16 37.75 16.12 7.85
N ASP A 17 37.48 15.84 9.12
CA ASP A 17 36.85 14.59 9.52
C ASP A 17 35.36 14.64 9.14
N ILE A 18 35.00 13.84 8.15
CA ILE A 18 33.64 13.72 7.65
C ILE A 18 32.99 12.39 8.03
N THR A 19 33.59 11.63 8.93
CA THR A 19 33.15 10.27 9.29
C THR A 19 31.71 10.28 9.79
N ALA A 20 31.41 11.10 10.79
CA ALA A 20 30.06 11.22 11.35
C ALA A 20 29.01 11.65 10.31
N ARG A 21 29.39 12.54 9.38
CA ARG A 21 28.50 12.97 8.29
C ARG A 21 28.17 11.82 7.35
N ARG A 22 29.18 11.04 6.94
CA ARG A 22 29.00 9.89 6.05
C ARG A 22 28.20 8.77 6.72
N GLU A 23 28.44 8.51 8.00
CA GLU A 23 27.66 7.52 8.76
C GLU A 23 26.19 7.92 8.87
N ALA A 24 25.90 9.20 9.15
CA ALA A 24 24.53 9.71 9.19
C ALA A 24 23.84 9.63 7.82
N GLU A 25 24.55 9.98 6.73
CA GLU A 25 24.04 9.85 5.36
C GLU A 25 23.73 8.38 5.02
N GLN A 26 24.61 7.45 5.37
CA GLN A 26 24.38 6.01 5.15
C GLN A 26 23.22 5.47 5.99
N ALA A 27 23.11 5.87 7.25
CA ALA A 27 21.99 5.48 8.12
C ALA A 27 20.66 6.00 7.56
N LEU A 28 20.63 7.23 7.04
CA LEU A 28 19.44 7.79 6.41
C LEU A 28 19.04 7.02 5.14
N VAL A 29 20.02 6.65 4.29
CA VAL A 29 19.77 5.84 3.09
C VAL A 29 19.22 4.47 3.47
N GLN A 30 19.83 3.78 4.44
CA GLN A 30 19.35 2.48 4.90
C GLN A 30 17.92 2.57 5.49
N ALA A 31 17.65 3.59 6.32
CA ALA A 31 16.32 3.79 6.88
C ALA A 31 15.27 4.03 5.78
N LYS A 32 15.63 4.81 4.75
CA LYS A 32 14.79 5.04 3.58
C LYS A 32 14.52 3.75 2.81
N ASP A 33 15.56 2.97 2.50
CA ASP A 33 15.44 1.72 1.74
C ASP A 33 14.55 0.70 2.47
N VAL A 34 14.69 0.60 3.79
CA VAL A 34 13.83 -0.24 4.64
C VAL A 34 12.37 0.23 4.58
N ALA A 35 12.14 1.54 4.69
CA ALA A 35 10.79 2.11 4.61
C ALA A 35 10.14 1.86 3.24
N GLU A 36 10.88 2.07 2.14
CA GLU A 36 10.40 1.83 0.78
C GLU A 36 10.14 0.33 0.51
N SER A 37 10.97 -0.56 1.05
CA SER A 37 10.72 -1.99 0.97
C SER A 37 9.47 -2.40 1.73
N ALA A 38 9.25 -1.86 2.93
CA ALA A 38 8.07 -2.14 3.74
C ALA A 38 6.79 -1.61 3.07
N ALA A 39 6.84 -0.39 2.50
CA ALA A 39 5.72 0.18 1.76
C ALA A 39 5.34 -0.68 0.55
N ARG A 40 6.31 -1.10 -0.27
CA ARG A 40 6.06 -1.99 -1.41
C ARG A 40 5.45 -3.33 -0.99
N ALA A 41 5.95 -3.93 0.07
CA ALA A 41 5.41 -5.19 0.59
C ALA A 41 3.97 -5.04 1.10
N LYS A 42 3.64 -3.91 1.73
CA LYS A 42 2.28 -3.57 2.14
C LYS A 42 1.35 -3.46 0.92
N ASP A 43 1.76 -2.72 -0.10
CA ASP A 43 0.94 -2.49 -1.29
C ASP A 43 0.67 -3.80 -2.06
N GLU A 44 1.69 -4.63 -2.24
CA GLU A 44 1.57 -5.95 -2.86
C GLU A 44 0.62 -6.84 -2.06
N PHE A 45 0.80 -6.89 -0.74
CA PHE A 45 -0.08 -7.67 0.13
C PHE A 45 -1.54 -7.25 -0.01
N LEU A 46 -1.83 -5.94 0.03
CA LEU A 46 -3.20 -5.44 -0.06
C LEU A 46 -3.81 -5.69 -1.43
N ALA A 47 -3.04 -5.53 -2.51
CA ALA A 47 -3.49 -5.84 -3.86
C ALA A 47 -3.87 -7.32 -4.01
N VAL A 48 -3.02 -8.23 -3.55
CA VAL A 48 -3.28 -9.68 -3.58
C VAL A 48 -4.49 -10.03 -2.74
N MET A 49 -4.56 -9.56 -1.49
CA MET A 49 -5.71 -9.84 -0.61
C MET A 49 -7.01 -9.30 -1.20
N SER A 50 -7.02 -8.13 -1.83
CA SER A 50 -8.23 -7.62 -2.49
C SER A 50 -8.71 -8.54 -3.61
N HIS A 51 -7.80 -9.03 -4.45
CA HIS A 51 -8.15 -9.97 -5.51
C HIS A 51 -8.69 -11.30 -4.96
N GLU A 52 -8.01 -11.86 -3.95
CA GLU A 52 -8.41 -13.10 -3.27
C GLU A 52 -9.74 -12.96 -2.51
N LEU A 53 -10.09 -11.77 -2.02
CA LEU A 53 -11.37 -11.50 -1.37
C LEU A 53 -12.52 -11.27 -2.37
N ARG A 54 -12.26 -10.61 -3.50
CA ARG A 54 -13.27 -10.33 -4.53
C ARG A 54 -13.86 -11.61 -5.12
N THR A 55 -13.04 -12.62 -5.39
CA THR A 55 -13.48 -13.88 -6.01
C THR A 55 -14.56 -14.62 -5.19
N PRO A 56 -14.33 -14.97 -3.91
CA PRO A 56 -15.35 -15.62 -3.09
C PRO A 56 -16.55 -14.69 -2.81
N LEU A 57 -16.32 -13.38 -2.65
CA LEU A 57 -17.39 -12.41 -2.43
C LEU A 57 -18.34 -12.33 -3.63
N ASN A 58 -17.80 -12.21 -4.83
CA ASN A 58 -18.57 -12.22 -6.08
C ASN A 58 -19.33 -13.54 -6.26
N SER A 59 -18.74 -14.66 -5.85
CA SER A 59 -19.42 -15.96 -5.89
C SER A 59 -20.62 -16.00 -4.93
N ILE A 60 -20.46 -15.48 -3.70
CA ILE A 60 -21.55 -15.40 -2.72
C ILE A 60 -22.65 -14.45 -3.20
N MET A 61 -22.29 -13.28 -3.74
CA MET A 61 -23.25 -12.30 -4.25
C MET A 61 -24.00 -12.86 -5.47
N GLY A 62 -23.30 -13.38 -6.46
CA GLY A 62 -23.91 -13.94 -7.67
C GLY A 62 -24.83 -15.14 -7.38
N LEU A 63 -24.44 -16.02 -6.45
CA LEU A 63 -25.33 -17.12 -6.03
C LEU A 63 -26.55 -16.59 -5.26
N SER A 64 -26.36 -15.58 -4.42
CA SER A 64 -27.46 -14.97 -3.66
C SER A 64 -28.46 -14.26 -4.59
N GLU A 65 -27.96 -13.58 -5.62
CA GLU A 65 -28.76 -12.93 -6.67
C GLU A 65 -29.53 -13.97 -7.51
N ALA A 66 -28.86 -15.02 -7.99
CA ALA A 66 -29.53 -16.08 -8.74
C ALA A 66 -30.64 -16.78 -7.92
N LEU A 67 -30.43 -16.95 -6.61
CA LEU A 67 -31.47 -17.44 -5.71
C LEU A 67 -32.62 -16.44 -5.56
N LEU A 68 -32.33 -15.14 -5.40
CA LEU A 68 -33.33 -14.08 -5.30
C LEU A 68 -34.15 -13.90 -6.58
N GLU A 69 -33.57 -14.18 -7.74
CA GLU A 69 -34.25 -14.23 -9.04
C GLU A 69 -35.09 -15.51 -9.22
N GLU A 70 -35.13 -16.38 -8.20
CA GLU A 70 -35.87 -17.65 -8.18
C GLU A 70 -35.48 -18.61 -9.32
N VAL A 71 -34.24 -18.48 -9.85
CA VAL A 71 -33.68 -19.34 -10.92
C VAL A 71 -33.67 -20.81 -10.51
N TYR A 72 -33.50 -21.08 -9.22
CA TYR A 72 -33.49 -22.43 -8.64
C TYR A 72 -34.85 -22.85 -8.03
N GLY A 73 -35.90 -22.07 -8.27
CA GLY A 73 -37.25 -22.30 -7.76
C GLY A 73 -37.69 -21.26 -6.73
N PRO A 74 -38.96 -21.36 -6.29
CA PRO A 74 -39.59 -20.33 -5.46
C PRO A 74 -38.98 -20.27 -4.06
N LEU A 75 -38.91 -19.06 -3.51
CA LEU A 75 -38.40 -18.81 -2.17
C LEU A 75 -39.52 -18.50 -1.18
N THR A 76 -39.36 -18.96 0.06
CA THR A 76 -40.12 -18.44 1.18
C THR A 76 -39.68 -17.01 1.49
N GLU A 77 -40.57 -16.20 2.07
CA GLU A 77 -40.20 -14.84 2.48
C GLU A 77 -39.00 -14.79 3.44
N ARG A 78 -38.86 -15.81 4.31
CA ARG A 78 -37.73 -15.89 5.23
C ARG A 78 -36.42 -16.11 4.48
N GLN A 79 -36.41 -16.94 3.45
CA GLN A 79 -35.24 -17.14 2.59
C GLN A 79 -34.90 -15.86 1.82
N GLN A 80 -35.89 -15.18 1.21
CA GLN A 80 -35.67 -13.91 0.53
C GLN A 80 -35.06 -12.85 1.47
N ARG A 81 -35.58 -12.71 2.70
CA ARG A 81 -35.02 -11.79 3.70
C ARG A 81 -33.55 -12.12 4.04
N SER A 82 -33.24 -13.38 4.29
CA SER A 82 -31.86 -13.81 4.57
C SER A 82 -30.91 -13.53 3.40
N LEU A 83 -31.32 -13.83 2.17
CA LEU A 83 -30.51 -13.61 0.97
C LEU A 83 -30.25 -12.12 0.73
N ARG A 84 -31.25 -11.25 0.94
CA ARG A 84 -31.04 -9.79 0.88
C ARG A 84 -30.05 -9.30 1.93
N MET A 85 -30.05 -9.88 3.14
CA MET A 85 -29.05 -9.53 4.15
C MET A 85 -27.64 -9.99 3.75
N ILE A 86 -27.51 -11.18 3.15
CA ILE A 86 -26.23 -11.69 2.64
C ILE A 86 -25.72 -10.77 1.51
N ALA A 87 -26.55 -10.46 0.52
CA ALA A 87 -26.18 -9.58 -0.59
C ALA A 87 -25.76 -8.18 -0.09
N ALA A 88 -26.54 -7.57 0.82
CA ALA A 88 -26.20 -6.27 1.40
C ALA A 88 -24.92 -6.32 2.24
N GLY A 89 -24.66 -7.41 2.96
CA GLY A 89 -23.41 -7.63 3.68
C GLY A 89 -22.21 -7.78 2.75
N GLY A 90 -22.40 -8.50 1.64
CA GLY A 90 -21.39 -8.68 0.61
C GLY A 90 -21.01 -7.36 -0.06
N GLY A 91 -22.00 -6.56 -0.46
CA GLY A 91 -21.78 -5.23 -1.02
C GLY A 91 -20.98 -4.32 -0.10
N ARG A 92 -21.39 -4.23 1.19
CA ARG A 92 -20.66 -3.43 2.19
C ARG A 92 -19.21 -3.89 2.39
N LEU A 93 -18.96 -5.20 2.40
CA LEU A 93 -17.59 -5.71 2.52
C LEU A 93 -16.76 -5.35 1.28
N SER A 94 -17.35 -5.37 0.09
CA SER A 94 -16.69 -4.97 -1.15
C SER A 94 -16.28 -3.49 -1.13
N GLU A 95 -17.17 -2.62 -0.64
CA GLU A 95 -16.88 -1.19 -0.43
C GLU A 95 -15.71 -1.00 0.53
N ILE A 96 -15.73 -1.65 1.70
CA ILE A 96 -14.63 -1.57 2.68
C ILE A 96 -13.29 -2.01 2.07
N VAL A 97 -13.30 -3.10 1.30
CA VAL A 97 -12.09 -3.59 0.62
C VAL A 97 -11.59 -2.58 -0.41
N SER A 98 -12.49 -1.90 -1.12
CA SER A 98 -12.12 -0.83 -2.06
C SER A 98 -11.52 0.38 -1.34
N ASP A 99 -12.16 0.84 -0.26
CA ASP A 99 -11.71 2.00 0.50
C ASP A 99 -10.29 1.80 1.08
N VAL A 100 -9.99 0.60 1.57
CA VAL A 100 -8.65 0.25 2.08
C VAL A 100 -7.60 0.29 0.97
N LEU A 101 -7.94 -0.16 -0.24
CA LEU A 101 -7.04 -0.07 -1.39
C LEU A 101 -6.81 1.37 -1.83
N ASP A 102 -7.87 2.17 -1.89
CA ASP A 102 -7.78 3.56 -2.33
C ASP A 102 -6.96 4.39 -1.34
N LEU A 103 -7.12 4.16 -0.03
CA LEU A 103 -6.26 4.75 0.99
C LEU A 103 -4.79 4.36 0.79
N SER A 104 -4.52 3.09 0.47
CA SER A 104 -3.14 2.62 0.28
C SER A 104 -2.49 3.25 -0.95
N ARG A 105 -3.24 3.43 -2.03
CA ARG A 105 -2.80 4.17 -3.23
C ARG A 105 -2.56 5.64 -2.95
N LEU A 106 -3.40 6.25 -2.10
CA LEU A 106 -3.23 7.64 -1.68
C LEU A 106 -1.94 7.84 -0.90
N GLU A 107 -1.65 6.96 0.06
CA GLU A 107 -0.41 6.99 0.84
C GLU A 107 0.85 6.78 -0.02
N ALA A 108 0.73 6.00 -1.11
CA ALA A 108 1.79 5.82 -2.09
C ALA A 108 1.96 7.02 -3.06
N GLY A 109 1.11 8.06 -2.97
CA GLY A 109 1.11 9.21 -3.89
C GLY A 109 0.69 8.84 -5.31
N ALA A 110 0.01 7.70 -5.51
CA ALA A 110 -0.31 7.12 -6.81
C ALA A 110 -1.67 7.54 -7.38
N ILE A 111 -2.40 8.45 -6.71
CA ILE A 111 -3.67 8.98 -7.21
C ILE A 111 -3.39 10.25 -8.01
N GLU A 112 -3.46 10.15 -9.34
CA GLU A 112 -3.67 11.32 -10.20
C GLU A 112 -5.11 11.79 -9.99
N LEU A 113 -5.27 12.97 -9.38
CA LEU A 113 -6.53 13.70 -9.42
C LEU A 113 -6.72 14.20 -10.86
N ALA A 114 -7.65 13.58 -11.59
CA ALA A 114 -8.07 14.01 -12.93
C ALA A 114 -8.94 15.27 -12.88
#